data_AF-A0A843DRY8-F1
#
_entry.id   AF-A0A843DRY8-F1
#
_cell.length_a   1.000
_cell.length_b   1.000
_cell.length_c   1.000
_cell.angle_alpha   90.00
_cell.angle_beta   90.00
_cell.angle_gamma   90.00
#
_symmetry.space_group_name_H-M   'P 1'
#
loop_
_entity.id
_entity.type
_entity.pdbx_description
1 polymer ?
#
loop_
_entity_poly.entity_id
_entity_poly.type
_entity_poly.pdbx_seq_one_letter_code
_entity_poly.pdbx_strand_id
1 'polypeptide(L)'
;MDSEKNVKCVFKRYELKYLMNESQTKAVSEAIAIHIEPDGFAHSSIRNIYFDTEDYLLARRSIEKPLYKEKLRIRSYNTPEDSDTVFVELKKKYDSVVYKRRLTMPLGEAREWLCSDGERPNTQIGEEIDYMKVRYPGPRPAMYLSYERDSFRGEKDLRITLDSGIKARTEDLDLRSGPGGHEVLPEGYTLMEIKTMYG
;
A
#
# COMPACT_ATOMS: atom_id res chain seq x y z
N MET A 1 -17.08 -13.23 -32.22
CA MET A 1 -18.00 -13.96 -31.33
C MET A 1 -17.29 -15.23 -30.93
N ASP A 2 -16.76 -15.44 -29.73
CA ASP A 2 -16.76 -14.65 -28.50
C ASP A 2 -15.41 -14.89 -27.82
N SER A 3 -14.66 -13.81 -27.59
CA SER A 3 -13.59 -13.82 -26.59
C SER A 3 -14.10 -13.11 -25.34
N GLU A 4 -15.16 -13.67 -24.75
CA GLU A 4 -15.45 -13.43 -23.35
C GLU A 4 -14.24 -13.93 -22.56
N LYS A 5 -13.31 -13.00 -22.31
CA LYS A 5 -12.29 -13.16 -21.27
C LYS A 5 -13.06 -13.54 -20.01
N ASN A 6 -12.92 -14.79 -19.59
CA ASN A 6 -13.41 -15.30 -18.31
C ASN A 6 -12.96 -14.35 -17.19
N VAL A 7 -13.81 -13.38 -16.85
CA VAL A 7 -13.57 -12.49 -15.72
C VAL A 7 -13.82 -13.34 -14.50
N LYS A 8 -12.76 -13.76 -13.82
CA LYS A 8 -12.86 -14.51 -12.58
C LYS A 8 -13.41 -13.58 -11.50
N CYS A 9 -14.72 -13.64 -11.27
CA CYS A 9 -15.42 -12.73 -10.35
C CYS A 9 -15.21 -13.05 -8.87
N VAL A 10 -14.82 -14.28 -8.53
CA VAL A 10 -14.56 -14.72 -7.15
C VAL A 10 -13.26 -15.50 -7.08
N PHE A 11 -12.31 -15.03 -6.28
CA PHE A 11 -10.99 -15.63 -6.17
C PHE A 11 -10.34 -15.34 -4.81
N LYS A 12 -9.67 -16.34 -4.22
CA LYS A 12 -8.88 -16.24 -2.98
C LYS A 12 -7.39 -16.30 -3.32
N ARG A 13 -6.60 -15.37 -2.81
CA ARG A 13 -5.14 -15.38 -2.95
C ARG A 13 -4.45 -15.66 -1.63
N TYR A 14 -3.35 -16.41 -1.69
CA TYR A 14 -2.37 -16.55 -0.62
C TYR A 14 -1.35 -15.44 -0.75
N GLU A 15 -0.97 -14.83 0.37
CA GLU A 15 0.07 -13.78 0.46
C GLU A 15 1.13 -14.25 1.46
N LEU A 16 2.34 -14.48 0.98
CA LEU A 16 3.50 -14.90 1.76
C LEU A 16 4.54 -13.79 1.75
N LYS A 17 5.21 -13.58 2.89
CA LYS A 17 6.23 -12.55 3.05
C LYS A 17 7.52 -13.14 3.59
N TYR A 18 8.63 -12.74 3.00
CA TYR A 18 9.96 -13.22 3.34
C TYR A 18 10.89 -12.01 3.51
N LEU A 19 11.57 -11.96 4.66
CA LEU A 19 12.68 -11.05 4.85
C LEU A 19 13.95 -11.75 4.35
N MET A 20 14.58 -11.19 3.32
CA MET A 20 15.70 -11.81 2.61
C MET A 20 16.95 -10.96 2.75
N ASN A 21 18.09 -11.59 2.96
CA ASN A 21 19.39 -10.93 2.85
C ASN A 21 19.81 -10.75 1.38
N GLU A 22 20.95 -10.11 1.15
CA GLU A 22 21.46 -9.80 -0.18
C GLU A 22 21.66 -11.06 -1.05
N SER A 23 22.29 -12.11 -0.50
CA SER A 23 22.56 -13.35 -1.23
C SER A 23 21.26 -14.06 -1.66
N GLN A 24 20.25 -14.08 -0.79
CA GLN A 24 18.95 -14.66 -1.07
C GLN A 24 18.20 -13.82 -2.11
N THR A 25 18.24 -12.49 -1.98
CA THR A 25 17.63 -11.57 -2.93
C THR A 25 18.22 -11.77 -4.33
N LYS A 26 19.55 -11.86 -4.44
CA LYS A 26 20.23 -12.12 -5.71
C LYS A 26 19.80 -13.44 -6.33
N ALA A 27 19.83 -14.53 -5.58
CA ALA A 27 19.44 -15.85 -6.07
C ALA A 27 17.98 -15.89 -6.54
N VAL A 28 17.07 -15.24 -5.80
CA VAL A 28 15.66 -15.13 -6.18
C VAL A 28 15.48 -14.28 -7.44
N SER A 29 16.15 -13.12 -7.53
CA SER A 29 16.07 -12.25 -8.71
C SER A 29 16.58 -12.94 -9.98
N GLU A 30 17.66 -13.72 -9.89
CA GLU A 30 18.16 -14.55 -10.99
C GLU A 30 17.12 -15.60 -11.43
N ALA A 31 16.46 -16.27 -10.49
CA ALA A 31 15.39 -17.22 -10.80
C ALA A 31 14.16 -16.55 -11.41
N ILE A 32 13.76 -15.37 -10.91
CA ILE A 32 12.64 -14.58 -11.45
C ILE A 32 12.92 -14.19 -12.89
N ALA A 33 14.13 -13.70 -13.20
CA ALA A 33 14.50 -13.25 -14.54
C ALA A 33 14.41 -14.34 -15.62
N ILE A 34 14.56 -15.62 -15.22
CA ILE A 34 14.44 -16.77 -16.13
C ILE A 34 12.97 -17.14 -16.42
N HIS A 35 12.08 -16.93 -15.44
CA HIS A 35 10.74 -17.54 -15.45
C HIS A 35 9.59 -16.54 -15.49
N ILE A 36 9.83 -15.26 -15.23
CA ILE A 36 8.79 -14.28 -14.95
C ILE A 36 9.08 -12.97 -15.68
N GLU A 37 8.08 -12.45 -16.39
CA GLU A 37 8.18 -11.16 -17.06
C GLU A 37 8.06 -10.01 -16.05
N PRO A 38 8.83 -8.92 -16.24
CA PRO A 38 8.64 -7.68 -15.48
C PRO A 38 7.20 -7.18 -15.63
N ASP A 39 6.58 -6.69 -14.54
CA ASP A 39 5.26 -6.07 -14.64
C ASP A 39 5.35 -4.75 -15.44
N GLY A 40 4.23 -4.24 -15.96
CA GLY A 40 4.22 -3.02 -16.78
C GLY A 40 4.76 -1.77 -16.06
N PHE A 41 4.86 -1.83 -14.73
CA PHE A 41 5.57 -0.88 -13.87
C PHE A 41 6.61 -1.64 -13.05
N ALA A 42 7.65 -2.11 -13.74
CA ALA A 42 8.65 -3.03 -13.18
C ALA A 42 9.33 -2.46 -11.94
N HIS A 43 9.65 -1.16 -11.94
CA HIS A 43 10.24 -0.45 -10.81
C HIS A 43 9.34 0.72 -10.38
N SER A 44 9.24 0.98 -9.08
CA SER A 44 8.41 2.05 -8.54
C SER A 44 8.91 2.58 -7.19
N SER A 45 9.14 3.90 -7.12
CA SER A 45 9.36 4.61 -5.87
C SER A 45 8.03 4.96 -5.20
N ILE A 46 7.68 4.23 -4.15
CA ILE A 46 6.37 4.35 -3.50
C ILE A 46 6.52 5.14 -2.20
N ARG A 47 5.62 6.09 -1.98
CA ARG A 47 5.51 6.86 -0.73
C ARG A 47 4.09 6.74 -0.20
N ASN A 48 3.95 6.65 1.11
CA ASN A 48 2.66 6.51 1.77
C ASN A 48 2.61 7.38 3.01
N ILE A 49 1.47 8.03 3.26
CA ILE A 49 1.09 8.57 4.56
C ILE A 49 -0.01 7.68 5.11
N TYR A 50 0.25 7.02 6.23
CA TYR A 50 -0.76 6.30 7.00
C TYR A 50 -1.44 7.23 7.98
N PHE A 51 -2.76 7.08 8.08
CA PHE A 51 -3.59 7.81 9.01
C PHE A 51 -3.89 6.92 10.22
N ASP A 52 -3.84 7.52 11.40
CA ASP A 52 -4.18 6.88 12.67
C ASP A 52 -4.73 7.92 13.65
N THR A 53 -5.27 7.46 14.77
CA THR A 53 -5.65 8.34 15.89
C THR A 53 -4.40 8.82 16.62
N GLU A 54 -4.55 9.84 17.47
CA GLU A 54 -3.45 10.40 18.26
C GLU A 54 -2.71 9.35 19.12
N ASP A 55 -3.43 8.35 19.62
CA ASP A 55 -2.92 7.25 20.43
C ASP A 55 -2.66 5.95 19.64
N TYR A 56 -2.51 6.08 18.31
CA TYR A 56 -2.19 4.99 17.38
C TYR A 56 -3.12 3.77 17.49
N LEU A 57 -4.43 4.01 17.66
CA LEU A 57 -5.43 2.97 17.89
C LEU A 57 -5.47 1.93 16.77
N LEU A 58 -5.38 2.34 15.51
CA LEU A 58 -5.44 1.44 14.36
C LEU A 58 -4.18 0.57 14.28
N ALA A 59 -3.01 1.13 14.56
CA ALA A 59 -1.76 0.38 14.64
C ALA A 59 -1.80 -0.66 15.77
N ARG A 60 -2.18 -0.27 16.99
CA ARG A 60 -2.31 -1.18 18.15
C ARG A 60 -3.30 -2.31 17.86
N ARG A 61 -4.50 -1.97 17.37
CA ARG A 61 -5.48 -2.98 16.91
C ARG A 61 -4.91 -3.86 15.81
N SER A 62 -4.13 -3.32 14.88
CA SER A 62 -3.55 -4.15 13.82
C SER A 62 -2.62 -5.24 14.36
N ILE A 63 -1.90 -4.98 15.46
CA ILE A 63 -1.00 -5.91 16.15
C ILE A 63 -1.79 -7.02 16.87
N GLU A 64 -2.91 -6.67 17.50
CA GLU A 64 -3.80 -7.62 18.19
C GLU A 64 -4.49 -8.61 17.25
N LYS A 65 -4.45 -8.37 15.93
CA LYS A 65 -5.09 -9.20 14.89
C LYS A 65 -6.59 -9.47 15.18
N PRO A 66 -7.40 -8.44 15.46
CA PRO A 66 -8.82 -8.60 15.71
C PRO A 66 -9.54 -9.12 14.46
N LEU A 67 -10.76 -9.61 14.67
CA LEU A 67 -11.65 -10.08 13.60
C LEU A 67 -11.83 -9.01 12.52
N TYR A 68 -11.92 -7.74 12.90
CA TYR A 68 -12.09 -6.60 12.02
C TYR A 68 -11.05 -5.51 12.26
N LYS A 69 -10.43 -5.01 11.18
CA LYS A 69 -9.55 -3.83 11.23
C LYS A 69 -9.54 -3.04 9.94
N GLU A 70 -9.23 -1.75 10.05
CA GLU A 70 -9.16 -0.80 8.95
C GLU A 70 -7.80 -0.10 8.91
N LYS A 71 -7.37 0.32 7.72
CA LYS A 71 -6.20 1.16 7.50
C LYS A 71 -6.52 2.15 6.39
N LEU A 72 -6.27 3.43 6.66
CA LEU A 72 -6.35 4.51 5.68
C LEU A 72 -4.95 4.99 5.33
N ARG A 73 -4.71 5.25 4.06
CA ARG A 73 -3.48 5.88 3.60
C ARG A 73 -3.69 6.72 2.35
N ILE A 74 -2.85 7.74 2.20
CA ILE A 74 -2.56 8.35 0.90
C ILE A 74 -1.29 7.70 0.35
N ARG A 75 -1.26 7.38 -0.93
CA ARG A 75 -0.10 6.84 -1.63
C ARG A 75 0.20 7.65 -2.87
N SER A 76 1.47 7.96 -3.08
CA SER A 76 1.99 8.50 -4.35
C SER A 76 3.05 7.57 -4.94
N TYR A 77 3.25 7.72 -6.24
CA TYR A 77 4.46 7.31 -6.93
C TYR A 77 5.35 8.54 -7.07
N ASN A 78 6.66 8.39 -6.85
CA ASN A 78 7.58 9.53 -6.82
C ASN A 78 7.20 10.59 -5.77
N THR A 79 7.97 11.67 -5.69
CA THR A 79 7.63 12.82 -4.84
C THR A 79 6.58 13.61 -5.61
N PRO A 80 5.33 13.68 -5.14
CA PRO A 80 4.27 14.40 -5.82
C PRO A 80 4.36 15.91 -5.56
N GLU A 81 3.80 16.71 -6.45
CA GLU A 81 3.33 18.08 -6.21
C GLU A 81 1.84 18.07 -5.80
N ASP A 82 1.28 19.22 -5.39
CA ASP A 82 -0.12 19.29 -4.94
C ASP A 82 -1.13 18.97 -6.06
N SER A 83 -0.78 19.24 -7.33
CA SER A 83 -1.58 18.92 -8.51
C SER A 83 -1.46 17.46 -8.95
N ASP A 84 -0.47 16.72 -8.45
CA ASP A 84 -0.22 15.35 -8.89
C ASP A 84 -1.26 14.39 -8.34
N THR A 85 -1.61 13.40 -9.17
CA THR A 85 -2.60 12.39 -8.82
C THR A 85 -2.03 11.41 -7.79
N VAL A 86 -2.71 11.32 -6.64
CA VAL A 86 -2.42 10.35 -5.57
C VAL A 86 -3.56 9.35 -5.42
N PHE A 87 -3.29 8.24 -4.75
CA PHE A 87 -4.29 7.26 -4.36
C PHE A 87 -4.67 7.44 -2.90
N VAL A 88 -5.94 7.72 -2.63
CA VAL A 88 -6.50 7.60 -1.27
C VAL A 88 -7.05 6.18 -1.13
N GLU A 89 -6.49 5.40 -0.22
CA GLU A 89 -6.76 3.96 -0.11
C GLU A 89 -7.29 3.58 1.27
N LEU A 90 -8.45 2.93 1.29
CA LEU A 90 -9.05 2.32 2.46
C LEU A 90 -8.92 0.79 2.37
N LYS A 91 -8.24 0.18 3.34
CA LYS A 91 -8.10 -1.27 3.47
C LYS A 91 -8.86 -1.76 4.68
N LYS A 92 -9.84 -2.64 4.48
CA LYS A 92 -10.60 -3.33 5.54
C LYS A 92 -10.18 -4.80 5.57
N LYS A 93 -10.04 -5.38 6.75
CA LYS A 93 -9.84 -6.81 6.93
C LYS A 93 -10.91 -7.34 7.87
N TYR A 94 -11.71 -8.30 7.40
CA TYR A 94 -12.74 -8.99 8.17
C TYR A 94 -12.53 -10.49 8.01
N ASP A 95 -12.46 -11.23 9.12
CA ASP A 95 -12.31 -12.69 9.13
C ASP A 95 -11.26 -13.20 8.13
N SER A 96 -10.04 -12.67 8.24
CA SER A 96 -8.92 -12.94 7.34
C SER A 96 -9.05 -12.47 5.89
N VAL A 97 -10.23 -12.04 5.43
CA VAL A 97 -10.48 -11.50 4.08
C VAL A 97 -10.16 -10.01 4.03
N VAL A 98 -9.43 -9.59 3.00
CA VAL A 98 -9.03 -8.20 2.78
C VAL A 98 -9.85 -7.56 1.67
N TYR A 99 -10.44 -6.41 1.95
CA TYR A 99 -11.14 -5.55 1.01
C TYR A 99 -10.35 -4.26 0.83
N LYS A 100 -10.04 -3.91 -0.41
CA LYS A 100 -9.33 -2.67 -0.76
C LYS A 100 -10.22 -1.80 -1.63
N ARG A 101 -10.43 -0.55 -1.21
CA ARG A 101 -11.15 0.49 -1.94
C ARG A 101 -10.22 1.68 -2.10
N ARG A 102 -10.23 2.32 -3.27
CA ARG A 102 -9.39 3.49 -3.52
C ARG A 102 -10.04 4.43 -4.52
N LEU A 103 -9.70 5.70 -4.40
CA LEU A 103 -9.96 6.74 -5.39
C LEU A 103 -8.64 7.44 -5.75
N THR A 104 -8.66 8.16 -6.86
CA THR A 104 -7.56 8.99 -7.32
C THR A 104 -8.00 10.44 -7.34
N MET A 105 -7.17 11.34 -6.83
CA MET A 105 -7.41 12.78 -6.84
C MET A 105 -6.07 13.53 -6.68
N PRO A 106 -6.01 14.84 -6.98
CA PRO A 106 -4.84 15.67 -6.67
C PRO A 106 -4.46 15.61 -5.19
N LEU A 107 -3.16 15.67 -4.89
CA LEU A 107 -2.66 15.64 -3.51
C LEU A 107 -3.21 16.79 -2.65
N GLY A 108 -3.30 18.00 -3.20
CA GLY A 108 -3.83 19.17 -2.50
C GLY A 108 -5.25 18.92 -2.00
N GLU A 109 -6.14 18.48 -2.91
CA GLU A 109 -7.53 18.12 -2.57
C GLU A 109 -7.61 16.97 -1.55
N ALA A 110 -6.77 15.93 -1.71
CA ALA A 110 -6.73 14.83 -0.75
C ALA A 110 -6.35 15.29 0.66
N ARG A 111 -5.42 16.24 0.77
CA ARG A 111 -4.98 16.81 2.06
C ARG A 111 -6.06 17.71 2.66
N GLU A 112 -6.67 18.57 1.86
CA GLU A 112 -7.76 19.43 2.31
C GLU A 112 -8.93 18.60 2.85
N TRP A 113 -9.34 17.57 2.13
CA TRP A 113 -10.43 16.69 2.55
C TRP A 113 -10.10 15.86 3.81
N LEU A 114 -8.89 15.30 3.90
CA LEU A 114 -8.55 14.35 4.98
C LEU A 114 -8.03 15.03 6.25
N CYS A 115 -7.36 16.17 6.13
CA CYS A 115 -6.71 16.85 7.25
C CYS A 115 -7.41 18.15 7.68
N SER A 116 -8.34 18.66 6.87
CA SER A 116 -9.10 19.89 7.12
C SER A 116 -10.59 19.64 6.83
N ASP A 117 -11.34 20.70 6.53
CA ASP A 117 -12.76 20.66 6.15
C ASP A 117 -12.97 20.73 4.62
N GLY A 118 -12.04 20.19 3.84
CA GLY A 118 -12.13 20.16 2.37
C GLY A 118 -13.26 19.27 1.86
N GLU A 119 -13.66 19.50 0.61
CA GLU A 119 -14.78 18.78 0.00
C GLU A 119 -14.46 17.29 -0.21
N ARG A 120 -15.29 16.43 0.38
CA ARG A 120 -15.26 14.99 0.16
C ARG A 120 -15.67 14.67 -1.29
N PRO A 121 -14.95 13.81 -2.03
CA PRO A 121 -15.40 13.32 -3.33
C PRO A 121 -16.78 12.64 -3.22
N ASN A 122 -17.75 13.05 -4.04
CA ASN A 122 -19.11 12.51 -4.05
C ASN A 122 -19.19 11.09 -4.64
N THR A 123 -18.64 10.13 -3.89
CA THR A 123 -18.55 8.71 -4.25
C THR A 123 -18.80 7.85 -3.02
N GLN A 124 -19.22 6.60 -3.22
CA GLN A 124 -19.35 5.61 -2.14
C GLN A 124 -18.04 5.46 -1.33
N ILE A 125 -16.88 5.46 -2.01
CA ILE A 125 -15.58 5.32 -1.33
C ILE A 125 -15.28 6.54 -0.46
N GLY A 126 -15.63 7.74 -0.94
CA GLY A 126 -15.55 8.97 -0.15
C GLY A 126 -16.42 8.89 1.11
N GLU A 127 -17.67 8.47 0.99
CA GLU A 127 -18.59 8.32 2.14
C GLU A 127 -18.05 7.33 3.18
N GLU A 128 -17.48 6.22 2.72
CA GLU A 128 -16.89 5.24 3.62
C GLU A 128 -15.66 5.75 4.38
N ILE A 129 -14.85 6.59 3.74
CA ILE A 129 -13.67 7.21 4.36
C ILE A 129 -14.12 8.26 5.39
N ASP A 130 -15.13 9.06 5.08
CA ASP A 130 -15.69 10.01 6.05
C ASP A 130 -16.36 9.29 7.22
N TYR A 131 -17.08 8.21 6.97
CA TYR A 131 -17.60 7.36 8.04
C TYR A 131 -16.48 6.80 8.94
N MET A 132 -15.34 6.43 8.35
CA MET A 132 -14.16 6.05 9.13
C MET A 132 -13.67 7.21 10.02
N LYS A 133 -13.63 8.45 9.51
CA LYS A 133 -13.27 9.66 10.29
C LYS A 133 -14.22 9.92 11.47
N VAL A 134 -15.49 9.52 11.36
CA VAL A 134 -16.46 9.59 12.46
C VAL A 134 -16.27 8.42 13.45
N ARG A 135 -16.00 7.20 12.94
CA ARG A 135 -15.84 5.99 13.76
C ARG A 135 -14.61 6.01 14.65
N TYR A 136 -13.50 6.57 14.16
CA TYR A 136 -12.25 6.69 14.92
C TYR A 136 -12.02 8.15 15.28
N PRO A 137 -11.71 8.49 16.54
CA PRO A 137 -11.55 9.89 16.93
C PRO A 137 -10.36 10.56 16.20
N GLY A 138 -10.66 11.49 15.28
CA GLY A 138 -9.69 12.37 14.62
C GLY A 138 -8.51 11.65 13.94
N PRO A 139 -8.73 10.81 12.91
CA PRO A 139 -7.63 10.20 12.17
C PRO A 139 -6.83 11.29 11.48
N ARG A 140 -5.52 11.31 11.74
CA ARG A 140 -4.57 12.29 11.20
C ARG A 140 -3.36 11.58 10.60
N PRO A 141 -2.57 12.24 9.75
CA PRO A 141 -1.26 11.72 9.35
C PRO A 141 -0.48 11.27 10.59
N ALA A 142 -0.05 10.02 10.60
CA ALA A 142 0.59 9.39 11.75
C ALA A 142 1.94 8.75 11.41
N MET A 143 2.15 8.33 10.16
CA MET A 143 3.41 7.71 9.72
C MET A 143 3.61 7.87 8.22
N TYR A 144 4.79 8.33 7.85
CA TYR A 144 5.30 8.27 6.49
C TYR A 144 6.05 6.94 6.29
N LEU A 145 5.85 6.31 5.14
CA LEU A 145 6.55 5.09 4.74
C LEU A 145 6.89 5.14 3.25
N SER A 146 8.18 5.13 2.92
CA SER A 146 8.68 5.03 1.54
C SER A 146 9.49 3.77 1.32
N TYR A 147 9.53 3.30 0.08
CA TYR A 147 10.33 2.16 -0.34
C TYR A 147 10.42 2.12 -1.87
N GLU A 148 11.47 1.49 -2.37
CA GLU A 148 11.59 1.12 -3.77
C GLU A 148 11.03 -0.28 -3.98
N ARG A 149 10.27 -0.47 -5.07
CA ARG A 149 9.62 -1.74 -5.37
C ARG A 149 9.93 -2.20 -6.78
N ASP A 150 10.46 -3.42 -6.87
CA ASP A 150 10.44 -4.19 -8.11
C ASP A 150 9.21 -5.11 -8.13
N SER A 151 8.47 -5.13 -9.25
CA SER A 151 7.22 -5.88 -9.42
C SER A 151 7.30 -6.82 -10.62
N PHE A 152 6.96 -8.08 -10.39
CA PHE A 152 7.03 -9.15 -11.37
C PHE A 152 5.68 -9.87 -11.48
N ARG A 153 5.31 -10.23 -12.71
CA ARG A 153 4.05 -10.92 -13.00
C ARG A 153 4.34 -12.24 -13.71
N GLY A 154 4.04 -13.33 -13.02
CA GLY A 154 4.14 -14.67 -13.59
C GLY A 154 2.82 -15.16 -14.16
N GLU A 155 2.85 -16.38 -14.68
CA GLU A 155 1.64 -17.09 -15.09
C GLU A 155 0.71 -17.37 -13.90
N LYS A 156 -0.54 -17.76 -14.19
CA LYS A 156 -1.52 -18.25 -13.19
C LYS A 156 -1.75 -17.30 -12.00
N ASP A 157 -1.77 -15.99 -12.27
CA ASP A 157 -1.97 -14.91 -11.30
C ASP A 157 -0.85 -14.78 -10.23
N LEU A 158 0.33 -15.36 -10.49
CA LEU A 158 1.50 -15.15 -9.64
C LEU A 158 1.96 -13.70 -9.74
N ARG A 159 2.13 -13.05 -8.59
CA ARG A 159 2.79 -11.75 -8.47
C ARG A 159 3.85 -11.80 -7.39
N ILE A 160 5.02 -11.29 -7.71
CA ILE A 160 6.13 -11.17 -6.78
C ILE A 160 6.50 -9.70 -6.69
N THR A 161 6.76 -9.21 -5.49
CA THR A 161 7.35 -7.88 -5.30
C THR A 161 8.55 -7.96 -4.38
N LEU A 162 9.58 -7.20 -4.70
CA LEU A 162 10.77 -7.00 -3.88
C LEU A 162 10.78 -5.55 -3.41
N ASP A 163 10.63 -5.34 -2.10
CA ASP A 163 10.67 -4.01 -1.49
C ASP A 163 12.02 -3.78 -0.80
N SER A 164 12.72 -2.72 -1.18
CA SER A 164 14.03 -2.33 -0.64
C SER A 164 14.03 -0.86 -0.18
N GLY A 165 15.04 -0.47 0.60
CA GLY A 165 15.20 0.90 1.10
C GLY A 165 13.97 1.40 1.87
N ILE A 166 13.37 0.52 2.70
CA ILE A 166 12.14 0.83 3.42
C ILE A 166 12.47 1.83 4.53
N LYS A 167 12.01 3.08 4.36
CA LYS A 167 12.19 4.16 5.32
C LYS A 167 10.87 4.56 5.95
N ALA A 168 10.89 4.83 7.25
CA ALA A 168 9.74 5.32 7.99
C ALA A 168 10.09 6.55 8.82
N ARG A 169 9.11 7.45 9.00
CA ARG A 169 9.19 8.55 9.96
C ARG A 169 7.80 8.90 10.49
N THR A 170 7.77 9.43 11.70
CA THR A 170 6.54 9.90 12.39
C THR A 170 6.47 11.43 12.46
N GLU A 171 7.48 12.09 11.94
CA GLU A 171 7.64 13.54 11.83
C GLU A 171 7.85 13.91 10.35
N ASP A 172 7.60 15.18 9.99
CA ASP A 172 7.56 15.64 8.58
C ASP A 172 6.68 14.74 7.68
N LEU A 173 5.38 14.71 8.01
CA LEU A 173 4.38 13.82 7.39
C LEU A 173 3.75 14.42 6.13
N ASP A 174 4.60 14.90 5.22
CA ASP A 174 4.21 15.41 3.90
C ASP A 174 4.84 14.54 2.80
N LEU A 175 4.05 14.12 1.82
CA LEU A 175 4.54 13.33 0.68
C LEU A 175 5.53 14.12 -0.18
N ARG A 176 5.41 15.45 -0.18
CA ARG A 176 6.22 16.39 -0.95
C ARG A 176 7.65 16.53 -0.41
N SER A 177 7.88 16.22 0.86
CA SER A 177 9.21 16.32 1.49
C SER A 177 10.20 15.24 1.01
N GLY A 178 9.77 14.33 0.13
CA GLY A 178 10.64 13.29 -0.43
C GLY A 178 10.96 12.15 0.54
N PRO A 179 11.78 11.19 0.10
CA PRO A 179 12.15 10.02 0.91
C PRO A 179 13.03 10.45 2.07
N GLY A 180 12.78 9.88 3.25
CA GLY A 180 13.53 10.21 4.47
C GLY A 180 12.95 9.48 5.68
N GLY A 181 13.65 9.56 6.81
CA GLY A 181 13.34 8.81 8.02
C GLY A 181 14.38 7.73 8.33
N HIS A 182 14.06 6.85 9.27
CA HIS A 182 14.91 5.73 9.66
C HIS A 182 14.70 4.54 8.73
N GLU A 183 15.79 3.81 8.46
CA GLU A 183 15.71 2.51 7.79
C GLU A 183 14.96 1.52 8.69
N VAL A 184 13.95 0.86 8.13
CA VAL A 184 13.13 -0.14 8.81
C VAL A 184 13.80 -1.52 8.75
N LEU A 185 14.54 -1.78 7.68
CA LEU A 185 15.28 -3.02 7.48
C LEU A 185 16.79 -2.74 7.61
N PRO A 186 17.60 -3.73 8.03
CA PRO A 186 19.06 -3.61 7.94
C PRO A 186 19.51 -3.43 6.49
N GLU A 187 20.68 -2.82 6.30
CA GLU A 187 21.29 -2.67 4.97
C GLU A 187 21.45 -4.04 4.28
N GLY A 188 21.17 -4.08 2.97
CA GLY A 188 21.21 -5.30 2.17
C GLY A 188 20.01 -6.24 2.34
N TYR A 189 19.03 -5.90 3.17
CA TYR A 189 17.80 -6.69 3.30
C TYR A 189 16.67 -6.20 2.39
N THR A 190 15.91 -7.16 1.88
CA THR A 190 14.75 -6.95 1.00
C THR A 190 13.54 -7.68 1.57
N LEU A 191 12.37 -7.04 1.56
CA LEU A 191 11.11 -7.69 1.86
C LEU A 191 10.47 -8.20 0.56
N MET A 192 10.44 -9.53 0.39
CA MET A 192 9.70 -10.15 -0.70
C MET A 192 8.26 -10.43 -0.29
N GLU A 193 7.32 -10.18 -1.20
CA GLU A 193 5.94 -10.62 -1.10
C GLU A 193 5.58 -11.47 -2.33
N ILE A 194 5.02 -12.66 -2.10
CA ILE A 194 4.47 -13.53 -3.14
C ILE A 194 2.96 -13.58 -2.97
N LYS A 195 2.24 -13.35 -4.08
CA LYS A 195 0.79 -13.45 -4.17
C LYS A 195 0.41 -14.44 -5.26
N THR A 196 -0.39 -15.43 -4.92
CA THR A 196 -0.84 -16.47 -5.86
C THR A 196 -2.24 -16.95 -5.52
N MET A 197 -2.92 -17.50 -6.51
CA MET A 197 -4.24 -18.13 -6.39
C MET A 197 -4.20 -19.56 -5.85
N TYR A 198 -3.01 -20.19 -5.84
CA TYR A 198 -2.80 -21.58 -5.45
C TYR A 198 -1.90 -21.62 -4.21
N GLY A 199 -2.29 -22.37 -3.19
CA GLY A 199 -1.54 -22.54 -1.95
C GLY A 199 -1.42 -24.00 -1.59
#